data_AF-A0A812RV72-F1
#
_entry.id   AF-A0A812RV72-F1
#
_cell.length_a   1.000
_cell.length_b   1.000
_cell.length_c   1.000
_cell.angle_alpha   90.00
_cell.angle_beta   90.00
_cell.angle_gamma   90.00
#
_symmetry.space_group_name_H-M   'P 1'
#
loop_
_entity.id
_entity.type
_entity.pdbx_description
1 polymer ?
#
loop_
_entity_poly.entity_id
_entity_poly.type
_entity_poly.pdbx_seq_one_letter_code
_entity_poly.pdbx_strand_id
1 'polypeptide(L)'
;MIRLVLFSLPALAATRWSLEEEQSLLAGLSFVQCSHLQQRGAAPPAKFGYELWDALSPCMSCRCSGTEHGQQLTWSQVLLQSPERPECVYNACERPRMFQLVRAPANAFSSLGFLAVGLFILSMAISDLLKATTGKDGPIPGPMIFHALVFGAAVVAEGLASFAYHASLTRQMNILDWRTMIASFAGQGFGMVVAGHALARQPVRGWIWATLYLACTLSLLLSLCFNCGCFCSLEDACHSPAAWSITLLASGLLCFSALAFVELTTWHCLQELRNGLELSIAARLARRRIRYFMWSSVAMWLVGYTFKVLDDHQVMCRPSSLFQLVGLMHVLTAAAMLLNFLATRTCVELLQLLGGGS
;
A
#
# COMPACT_ATOMS: atom_id res chain seq x y z
N MET A 1 -19.75 13.71 -22.97
CA MET A 1 -19.04 13.87 -21.69
C MET A 1 -18.05 12.72 -21.40
N ILE A 2 -17.44 12.11 -22.43
CA ILE A 2 -16.49 10.98 -22.34
C ILE A 2 -15.24 11.32 -23.16
N ARG A 3 -14.60 12.46 -22.84
CA ARG A 3 -13.31 12.86 -23.44
C ARG A 3 -12.30 13.41 -22.43
N LEU A 4 -12.56 13.29 -21.12
CA LEU A 4 -11.73 13.96 -20.11
C LEU A 4 -11.09 13.04 -19.04
N VAL A 5 -11.07 11.71 -19.23
CA VAL A 5 -10.57 10.77 -18.20
C VAL A 5 -9.37 9.92 -18.68
N LEU A 6 -8.80 10.20 -19.85
CA LEU A 6 -7.66 9.42 -20.39
C LEU A 6 -6.30 10.14 -20.35
N PHE A 7 -6.16 11.22 -19.60
CA PHE A 7 -4.88 11.94 -19.46
C PHE A 7 -4.45 12.06 -17.99
N SER A 8 -4.03 10.92 -17.41
CA SER A 8 -3.21 10.90 -16.19
C SER A 8 -2.56 9.53 -15.98
N LEU A 9 -1.76 9.10 -16.96
CA LEU A 9 -0.72 8.10 -16.78
C LEU A 9 0.62 8.80 -17.06
N PRO A 10 1.57 8.87 -16.10
CA PRO A 10 2.93 9.30 -16.38
C PRO A 10 3.68 8.12 -17.02
N ALA A 11 3.28 7.78 -18.24
CA ALA A 11 3.99 6.88 -19.13
C ALA A 11 4.15 7.63 -20.44
N LEU A 12 5.16 8.51 -20.50
CA LEU A 12 5.85 9.00 -21.70
C LEU A 12 6.77 10.18 -21.29
N ALA A 13 7.71 9.89 -20.41
CA ALA A 13 8.97 10.64 -20.29
C ALA A 13 10.10 9.66 -19.95
N ALA A 14 10.10 8.48 -20.59
CA ALA A 14 11.33 7.76 -20.79
C ALA A 14 12.02 8.47 -21.96
N THR A 15 13.07 9.22 -21.67
CA THR A 15 14.06 9.56 -22.68
C THR A 15 14.45 8.26 -23.38
N ARG A 16 14.57 8.26 -24.71
CA ARG A 16 15.06 7.10 -25.46
C ARG A 16 16.46 6.77 -24.91
N TRP A 17 16.54 5.72 -24.11
CA TRP A 17 17.82 5.10 -23.84
C TRP A 17 18.29 4.45 -25.13
N SER A 18 19.54 4.68 -25.49
CA SER A 18 20.15 3.95 -26.60
C SER A 18 20.18 2.46 -26.27
N LEU A 19 20.10 1.62 -27.30
CA LEU A 19 20.21 0.17 -27.15
C LEU A 19 21.52 -0.22 -26.41
N GLU A 20 22.57 0.60 -26.52
CA GLU A 20 23.83 0.45 -25.79
C GLU A 20 23.72 0.78 -24.29
N GLU A 21 22.93 1.77 -23.88
CA GLU A 21 22.69 2.07 -22.47
C GLU A 21 21.85 0.98 -21.79
N GLU A 22 20.84 0.47 -22.49
CA GLU A 22 20.01 -0.64 -22.01
C GLU A 22 20.84 -1.94 -21.92
N GLN A 23 21.68 -2.23 -22.92
CA GLN A 23 22.59 -3.38 -22.89
C GLN A 23 23.71 -3.22 -21.85
N SER A 24 24.19 -2.01 -21.58
CA SER A 24 25.19 -1.74 -20.53
C SER A 24 24.57 -1.87 -19.12
N LEU A 25 23.32 -1.45 -18.94
CA LEU A 25 22.59 -1.65 -17.69
C LEU A 25 22.27 -3.13 -17.45
N LEU A 26 21.84 -3.86 -18.50
CA LEU A 26 21.56 -5.30 -18.44
C LEU A 26 22.85 -6.13 -18.29
N ALA A 27 23.95 -5.73 -18.93
CA ALA A 27 25.27 -6.36 -18.76
C ALA A 27 25.80 -6.15 -17.33
N GLY A 28 25.59 -4.96 -16.74
CA GLY A 28 25.91 -4.67 -15.34
C GLY A 28 25.07 -5.45 -14.33
N LEU A 29 23.78 -5.70 -14.63
CA LEU A 29 22.89 -6.54 -13.83
C LEU A 29 23.17 -8.05 -13.97
N SER A 30 23.75 -8.47 -15.10
CA SER A 30 24.11 -9.87 -15.37
C SER A 30 25.40 -10.35 -14.69
N PHE A 31 26.17 -9.44 -14.05
CA PHE A 31 27.43 -9.77 -13.40
C PHE A 31 27.24 -10.25 -11.94
N VAL A 32 26.48 -11.33 -11.76
CA VAL A 32 26.51 -12.11 -10.51
C VAL A 32 27.57 -13.21 -10.64
N GLN A 33 28.84 -12.80 -10.61
CA GLN A 33 29.96 -13.69 -10.33
C GLN A 33 31.08 -12.96 -9.57
N CYS A 34 30.69 -12.18 -8.55
CA CYS A 34 31.62 -11.42 -7.71
C CYS A 34 32.29 -12.23 -6.59
N SER A 35 32.26 -13.57 -6.61
CA SER A 35 33.06 -14.36 -5.66
C SER A 35 34.52 -14.54 -6.09
N HIS A 36 34.85 -14.34 -7.38
CA HIS A 36 36.21 -14.59 -7.89
C HIS A 36 37.07 -13.34 -8.12
N LEU A 37 36.46 -12.14 -8.23
CA LEU A 37 37.20 -10.90 -8.50
C LEU A 37 37.70 -10.18 -7.22
N GLN A 38 37.12 -10.48 -6.05
CA GLN A 38 37.54 -9.85 -4.79
C GLN A 38 38.90 -10.36 -4.27
N GLN A 39 39.44 -11.45 -4.82
CA GLN A 39 40.80 -11.93 -4.51
C GLN A 39 41.91 -11.17 -5.25
N ARG A 40 41.59 -10.25 -6.17
CA ARG A 40 42.60 -9.63 -7.05
C ARG A 40 42.70 -8.11 -6.98
N GLY A 41 42.39 -7.47 -5.85
CA GLY A 41 42.75 -6.07 -5.59
C GLY A 41 42.48 -5.07 -6.74
N ALA A 42 41.50 -5.37 -7.60
CA ALA A 42 41.30 -4.64 -8.83
C ALA A 42 40.37 -3.47 -8.52
N ALA A 43 40.88 -2.25 -8.72
CA ALA A 43 40.06 -1.05 -8.62
C ALA A 43 38.89 -1.16 -9.61
N PRO A 44 37.67 -0.75 -9.22
CA PRO A 44 36.52 -0.76 -10.11
C PRO A 44 36.80 0.10 -11.35
N PRO A 45 36.29 -0.29 -12.53
CA PRO A 45 36.53 0.44 -13.77
C PRO A 45 36.02 1.88 -13.66
N ALA A 46 36.91 2.85 -13.93
CA ALA A 46 36.73 4.29 -13.75
C ALA A 46 35.58 4.95 -14.56
N LYS A 47 34.79 4.19 -15.32
CA LYS A 47 33.74 4.71 -16.20
C LYS A 47 32.35 4.79 -15.56
N PHE A 48 32.12 4.11 -14.43
CA PHE A 48 30.91 4.34 -13.64
C PHE A 48 31.28 5.28 -12.49
N GLY A 49 30.81 6.52 -12.56
CA GLY A 49 30.97 7.48 -11.49
C GLY A 49 30.37 6.93 -10.20
N TYR A 50 31.12 7.03 -9.10
CA TYR A 50 30.68 6.62 -7.76
C TYR A 50 29.30 7.21 -7.39
N GLU A 51 28.94 8.37 -7.95
CA GLU A 51 27.64 9.02 -7.75
C GLU A 51 26.43 8.18 -8.20
N LEU A 52 26.50 7.52 -9.36
CA LEU A 52 25.38 6.69 -9.85
C LEU A 52 25.25 5.41 -9.03
N TRP A 53 26.39 4.86 -8.59
CA TRP A 53 26.40 3.70 -7.70
C TRP A 53 25.88 4.06 -6.31
N ASP A 54 26.24 5.22 -5.76
CA ASP A 54 25.75 5.72 -4.47
C ASP A 54 24.26 6.10 -4.52
N ALA A 55 23.76 6.65 -5.64
CA ALA A 55 22.34 6.94 -5.83
C ALA A 55 21.46 5.67 -5.88
N LEU A 56 22.02 4.55 -6.35
CA LEU A 56 21.35 3.25 -6.41
C LEU A 56 21.73 2.31 -5.25
N SER A 57 22.67 2.75 -4.40
CA SER A 57 23.13 1.99 -3.26
C SER A 57 22.03 1.96 -2.19
N PRO A 58 21.71 0.80 -1.61
CA PRO A 58 20.74 0.71 -0.54
C PRO A 58 21.19 1.57 0.64
N CYS A 59 20.46 2.65 0.93
CA CYS A 59 20.60 3.36 2.19
C CYS A 59 20.13 2.44 3.30
N MET A 60 21.07 1.83 4.00
CA MET A 60 20.79 1.23 5.30
C MET A 60 21.02 2.30 6.36
N SER A 61 20.10 2.42 7.30
CA SER A 61 20.40 3.08 8.56
C SER A 61 21.39 2.17 9.29
N CYS A 62 22.67 2.54 9.30
CA CYS A 62 23.65 1.83 10.11
C CYS A 62 23.64 2.48 11.49
N ARG A 63 23.18 1.73 12.50
CA ARG A 63 23.29 2.16 13.90
C ARG A 63 24.66 1.71 14.39
N CYS A 64 25.67 2.55 14.16
CA CYS A 64 27.01 2.29 14.67
C CYS A 64 26.98 2.38 16.20
N SER A 65 27.19 1.26 16.88
CA SER A 65 27.38 1.26 18.33
C SER A 65 28.61 2.10 18.67
N GLY A 66 28.43 3.29 19.24
CA GLY A 66 29.52 4.14 19.76
C GLY A 66 29.62 5.55 19.17
N THR A 67 28.84 5.92 18.15
CA THR A 67 28.78 7.30 17.66
C THR A 67 27.42 7.91 17.98
N GLU A 68 27.38 8.95 18.82
CA GLU A 68 26.14 9.63 19.24
C GLU A 68 25.35 10.25 18.07
N HIS A 69 25.92 10.33 16.87
CA HIS A 69 25.23 10.74 15.64
C HIS A 69 25.38 9.65 14.57
N GLY A 70 24.26 9.08 14.13
CA GLY A 70 24.23 8.05 13.09
C GLY A 70 24.63 8.64 11.74
N GLN A 71 25.89 8.44 11.33
CA GLN A 71 26.32 8.77 9.97
C GLN A 71 25.68 7.78 8.98
N GLN A 72 24.97 8.30 7.97
CA GLN A 72 24.60 7.51 6.80
C GLN A 72 25.85 7.27 5.95
N LEU A 73 26.24 6.00 5.83
CA LEU A 73 27.32 5.59 4.95
C LEU A 73 26.72 4.98 3.68
N THR A 74 27.24 5.37 2.53
CA THR A 74 26.96 4.68 1.27
C THR A 74 27.64 3.30 1.29
N TRP A 75 27.22 2.37 0.43
CA TRP A 75 27.82 1.02 0.42
C TRP A 75 29.29 1.02 0.06
N SER A 76 29.69 1.93 -0.84
CA SER A 76 31.09 2.16 -1.16
C SER A 76 31.86 2.51 0.12
N GLN A 77 31.31 3.38 0.97
CA GLN A 77 31.90 3.75 2.26
C GLN A 77 31.89 2.60 3.28
N VAL A 78 30.81 1.82 3.39
CA VAL A 78 30.73 0.64 4.28
C VAL A 78 31.74 -0.44 3.88
N LEU A 79 31.96 -0.65 2.57
CA LEU A 79 32.94 -1.62 2.06
C LEU A 79 34.39 -1.12 2.21
N LEU A 80 34.60 0.20 2.27
CA LEU A 80 35.92 0.83 2.41
C LEU A 80 36.33 1.08 3.86
N GLN A 81 35.40 1.14 4.81
CA GLN A 81 35.70 1.26 6.23
C GLN A 81 36.13 -0.09 6.84
N SER A 82 37.13 -0.02 7.72
CA SER A 82 37.86 -1.08 8.45
C SER A 82 37.01 -2.26 8.98
N PRO A 83 37.62 -3.42 9.35
CA PRO A 83 36.93 -4.69 9.61
C PRO A 83 35.97 -4.70 10.82
N GLU A 84 35.92 -3.63 11.62
CA GLU A 84 34.83 -3.38 12.58
C GLU A 84 33.61 -2.85 11.82
N ARG A 85 32.95 -3.76 11.12
CA ARG A 85 31.81 -3.43 10.26
C ARG A 85 30.67 -2.88 11.13
N PRO A 86 30.19 -1.66 10.89
CA PRO A 86 28.94 -1.24 11.50
C PRO A 86 27.85 -2.20 11.05
N GLU A 87 27.16 -2.83 12.00
CA GLU A 87 26.00 -3.65 11.70
C GLU A 87 24.93 -2.75 11.12
N CYS A 88 24.77 -2.81 9.81
CA CYS A 88 23.70 -2.11 9.15
C CYS A 88 22.42 -2.90 9.36
N VAL A 89 21.51 -2.30 10.14
CA VAL A 89 20.31 -2.98 10.62
C VAL A 89 19.18 -2.71 9.64
N TYR A 90 18.88 -3.71 8.83
CA TYR A 90 17.57 -3.79 8.20
C TYR A 90 16.53 -4.03 9.31
N ASN A 91 15.52 -3.16 9.42
CA ASN A 91 14.59 -3.18 10.55
C ASN A 91 13.69 -4.42 10.58
N ALA A 92 13.56 -5.16 9.47
CA ALA A 92 12.82 -6.42 9.46
C ALA A 92 13.75 -7.61 9.73
N CYS A 93 13.16 -8.71 10.17
CA CYS A 93 13.92 -9.90 10.54
C CYS A 93 14.63 -10.58 9.35
N GLU A 94 14.06 -10.52 8.14
CA GLU A 94 14.59 -11.24 6.99
C GLU A 94 16.03 -10.84 6.67
N ARG A 95 16.93 -11.82 6.52
CA ARG A 95 18.34 -11.54 6.19
C ARG A 95 18.47 -10.92 4.78
N PRO A 96 19.03 -9.70 4.66
CA PRO A 96 19.30 -9.10 3.35
C PRO A 96 20.31 -9.90 2.54
N ARG A 97 20.03 -10.08 1.25
CA ARG A 97 20.87 -10.75 0.26
C ARG A 97 21.44 -9.73 -0.71
N MET A 98 22.45 -8.98 -0.26
CA MET A 98 22.94 -7.77 -0.93
C MET A 98 23.41 -7.96 -2.38
N PHE A 99 23.86 -9.18 -2.72
CA PHE A 99 24.36 -9.54 -4.05
C PHE A 99 23.32 -10.29 -4.90
N GLN A 100 22.04 -10.21 -4.53
CA GLN A 100 20.92 -10.75 -5.30
C GLN A 100 20.04 -9.61 -5.80
N LEU A 101 19.36 -9.84 -6.94
CA LEU A 101 18.42 -8.89 -7.52
C LEU A 101 17.29 -8.52 -6.55
N VAL A 102 16.85 -9.50 -5.75
CA VAL A 102 15.83 -9.33 -4.71
C VAL A 102 16.51 -9.54 -3.35
N ARG A 103 16.67 -8.45 -2.60
CA ARG A 103 17.45 -8.43 -1.35
C ARG A 103 16.70 -9.02 -0.16
N ALA A 104 15.39 -8.85 -0.08
CA ALA A 104 14.52 -9.52 0.91
C ALA A 104 13.40 -10.30 0.18
N PRO A 105 13.70 -11.51 -0.36
CA PRO A 105 12.76 -12.25 -1.20
C PRO A 105 11.40 -12.53 -0.58
N ALA A 106 11.34 -13.00 0.67
CA ALA A 106 10.07 -13.37 1.30
C ALA A 106 9.18 -12.13 1.48
N ASN A 107 9.75 -11.03 1.95
CA ASN A 107 9.02 -9.77 2.12
C ASN A 107 8.66 -9.13 0.77
N ALA A 108 9.54 -9.20 -0.24
CA ALA A 108 9.26 -8.63 -1.56
C ALA A 108 8.15 -9.39 -2.28
N PHE A 109 8.26 -10.71 -2.40
CA PHE A 109 7.29 -11.50 -3.15
C PHE A 109 5.92 -11.58 -2.47
N SER A 110 5.85 -11.48 -1.14
CA SER A 110 4.55 -11.42 -0.45
C SER A 110 3.77 -10.14 -0.77
N SER A 111 4.44 -9.03 -1.12
CA SER A 111 3.79 -7.79 -1.56
C SER A 111 3.02 -7.94 -2.87
N LEU A 112 3.27 -9.00 -3.65
CA LEU A 112 2.44 -9.35 -4.81
C LEU A 112 1.00 -9.69 -4.43
N GLY A 113 0.71 -9.98 -3.15
CA GLY A 113 -0.65 -10.10 -2.63
C GLY A 113 -1.47 -8.82 -2.86
N PHE A 114 -0.89 -7.64 -2.60
CA PHE A 114 -1.54 -6.37 -2.88
C PHE A 114 -1.78 -6.20 -4.39
N LEU A 115 -0.78 -6.49 -5.22
CA LEU A 115 -0.91 -6.40 -6.67
C LEU A 115 -2.08 -7.27 -7.18
N ALA A 116 -2.19 -8.51 -6.71
CA ALA A 116 -3.28 -9.41 -7.08
C ALA A 116 -4.65 -8.87 -6.66
N VAL A 117 -4.77 -8.35 -5.43
CA VAL A 117 -6.01 -7.75 -4.91
C VAL A 117 -6.39 -6.49 -5.70
N GLY A 118 -5.44 -5.59 -5.95
CA GLY A 118 -5.68 -4.38 -6.71
C GLY A 118 -6.14 -4.67 -8.15
N LEU A 119 -5.50 -5.62 -8.84
CA LEU A 119 -5.92 -6.06 -10.17
C LEU A 119 -7.31 -6.70 -10.16
N PHE A 120 -7.64 -7.50 -9.14
CA PHE A 120 -8.98 -8.05 -8.97
C PHE A 120 -10.04 -6.94 -8.84
N ILE A 121 -9.80 -5.94 -7.99
CA ILE A 121 -10.69 -4.79 -7.81
C ILE A 121 -10.89 -4.03 -9.13
N LEU A 122 -9.81 -3.76 -9.86
CA LEU A 122 -9.87 -3.10 -11.17
C LEU A 122 -10.67 -3.91 -12.19
N SER A 123 -10.51 -5.24 -12.20
CA SER A 123 -11.26 -6.12 -13.11
C SER A 123 -12.77 -6.06 -12.85
N MET A 124 -13.18 -5.96 -11.57
CA MET A 124 -14.58 -5.77 -11.21
C MET A 124 -15.09 -4.39 -11.67
N ALA A 125 -14.30 -3.33 -11.46
CA ALA A 125 -14.67 -1.97 -11.87
C ALA A 125 -14.84 -1.85 -13.40
N ILE A 126 -13.94 -2.48 -14.17
CA ILE A 126 -14.04 -2.53 -15.63
C ILE A 126 -15.29 -3.32 -16.05
N SER A 127 -15.56 -4.46 -15.42
CA SER A 127 -16.75 -5.26 -15.69
C SER A 127 -18.04 -4.46 -15.45
N ASP A 128 -18.09 -3.70 -14.35
CA ASP A 128 -19.22 -2.82 -14.03
C ASP A 128 -19.38 -1.69 -15.04
N LEU A 129 -18.27 -1.09 -15.48
CA LEU A 129 -18.28 -0.05 -16.51
C LEU A 129 -18.81 -0.59 -17.84
N LEU A 130 -18.38 -1.79 -18.24
CA LEU A 130 -18.85 -2.45 -19.46
C LEU A 130 -20.35 -2.82 -19.37
N LYS A 131 -20.83 -3.26 -18.21
CA LYS A 131 -22.27 -3.50 -18.02
C LYS A 131 -23.08 -2.22 -18.14
N ALA A 132 -22.58 -1.13 -17.55
CA ALA A 132 -23.24 0.18 -17.62
C ALA A 132 -23.38 0.71 -19.05
N THR A 133 -22.46 0.40 -19.96
CA THR A 133 -22.58 0.82 -21.37
C THR A 133 -23.59 -0.01 -22.17
N THR A 134 -23.87 -1.25 -21.76
CA THR A 134 -24.86 -2.12 -22.44
C THR A 134 -26.31 -1.86 -22.05
N GLY A 135 -26.56 -1.16 -20.93
CA GLY A 135 -27.90 -0.82 -20.46
C GLY A 135 -28.78 -2.00 -20.03
N LYS A 136 -28.24 -3.22 -19.93
CA LYS A 136 -29.00 -4.43 -19.57
C LYS A 136 -29.23 -4.61 -18.07
N ASP A 137 -28.31 -4.13 -17.25
CA ASP A 137 -28.40 -4.18 -15.80
C ASP A 137 -28.47 -2.74 -15.29
N GLY A 138 -29.38 -2.45 -14.34
CA GLY A 138 -29.52 -1.10 -13.77
C GLY A 138 -28.15 -0.52 -13.37
N PRO A 139 -27.88 0.76 -13.64
CA PRO A 139 -26.54 1.31 -13.56
C PRO A 139 -25.98 1.16 -12.14
N ILE A 140 -24.80 0.53 -12.04
CA ILE A 140 -23.98 0.66 -10.82
C ILE A 140 -23.71 2.14 -10.61
N PRO A 141 -23.88 2.67 -9.40
CA PRO A 141 -23.65 4.08 -9.14
C PRO A 141 -22.24 4.45 -9.59
N GLY A 142 -22.12 5.45 -10.48
CA GLY A 142 -20.84 5.96 -10.96
C GLY A 142 -19.80 6.23 -9.86
N PRO A 143 -20.18 6.70 -8.65
CA PRO A 143 -19.24 6.88 -7.54
C PRO A 143 -18.56 5.58 -7.07
N MET A 144 -19.25 4.44 -7.16
CA MET A 144 -18.67 3.15 -6.76
C MET A 144 -17.66 2.65 -7.80
N ILE A 145 -17.95 2.82 -9.09
CA ILE A 145 -17.01 2.51 -10.17
C ILE A 145 -15.76 3.37 -10.02
N PHE A 146 -15.93 4.67 -9.79
CA PHE A 146 -14.82 5.59 -9.55
C PHE A 146 -13.99 5.18 -8.31
N HIS A 147 -14.63 4.89 -7.18
CA HIS A 147 -13.94 4.39 -5.99
C HIS A 147 -13.14 3.12 -6.29
N ALA A 148 -13.74 2.14 -6.96
CA ALA A 148 -13.07 0.88 -7.30
C ALA A 148 -11.85 1.09 -8.21
N LEU A 149 -11.95 2.00 -9.19
CA LEU A 149 -10.82 2.36 -10.05
C LEU A 149 -9.68 3.02 -9.26
N VAL A 150 -9.99 4.04 -8.46
CA VAL A 150 -8.99 4.79 -7.67
C VAL A 150 -8.34 3.89 -6.62
N PHE A 151 -9.15 3.17 -5.84
CA PHE A 151 -8.65 2.29 -4.78
C PHE A 151 -7.87 1.10 -5.36
N GLY A 152 -8.40 0.44 -6.39
CA GLY A 152 -7.71 -0.65 -7.07
C GLY A 152 -6.34 -0.23 -7.63
N ALA A 153 -6.26 0.96 -8.26
CA ALA A 153 -4.99 1.50 -8.74
C ALA A 153 -4.01 1.84 -7.60
N ALA A 154 -4.50 2.39 -6.49
CA ALA A 154 -3.68 2.67 -5.32
C ALA A 154 -3.08 1.39 -4.70
N VAL A 155 -3.89 0.33 -4.59
CA VAL A 155 -3.43 -0.98 -4.07
C VAL A 155 -2.44 -1.66 -5.02
N VAL A 156 -2.62 -1.53 -6.35
CA VAL A 156 -1.60 -1.97 -7.33
C VAL A 156 -0.28 -1.22 -7.13
N ALA A 157 -0.35 0.11 -6.99
CA ALA A 157 0.83 0.93 -6.76
C ALA A 157 1.55 0.55 -5.45
N GLU A 158 0.79 0.29 -4.38
CA GLU A 158 1.32 -0.22 -3.10
C GLU A 158 2.05 -1.55 -3.27
N GLY A 159 1.45 -2.53 -3.94
CA GLY A 159 2.11 -3.81 -4.19
C GLY A 159 3.43 -3.67 -4.96
N LEU A 160 3.47 -2.82 -5.98
CA LEU A 160 4.67 -2.58 -6.78
C LEU A 160 5.74 -1.80 -5.99
N ALA A 161 5.35 -0.78 -5.24
CA ALA A 161 6.26 0.04 -4.44
C ALA A 161 6.85 -0.78 -3.27
N SER A 162 6.03 -1.56 -2.59
CA SER A 162 6.46 -2.49 -1.53
C SER A 162 7.40 -3.57 -2.07
N PHE A 163 7.07 -4.18 -3.22
CA PHE A 163 7.98 -5.12 -3.88
C PHE A 163 9.33 -4.44 -4.21
N ALA A 164 9.30 -3.26 -4.84
CA ALA A 164 10.51 -2.52 -5.21
C ALA A 164 11.34 -2.13 -3.98
N TYR A 165 10.68 -1.76 -2.87
CA TYR A 165 11.35 -1.49 -1.61
C TYR A 165 12.03 -2.73 -1.06
N HIS A 166 11.34 -3.86 -0.90
CA HIS A 166 11.96 -5.07 -0.35
C HIS A 166 12.99 -5.72 -1.28
N ALA A 167 12.82 -5.56 -2.60
CA ALA A 167 13.80 -6.03 -3.58
C ALA A 167 15.09 -5.19 -3.53
N SER A 168 14.96 -3.86 -3.40
CA SER A 168 16.11 -2.93 -3.47
C SER A 168 16.63 -2.47 -2.11
N LEU A 169 15.85 -2.50 -1.05
CA LEU A 169 16.15 -1.91 0.27
C LEU A 169 16.69 -0.47 0.17
N THR A 170 16.21 0.30 -0.82
CA THR A 170 16.61 1.71 -1.00
C THR A 170 15.64 2.64 -0.27
N ARG A 171 16.14 3.80 0.17
CA ARG A 171 15.35 4.80 0.88
C ARG A 171 14.25 5.39 0.01
N GLN A 172 14.55 5.64 -1.26
CA GLN A 172 13.61 6.20 -2.22
C GLN A 172 12.41 5.26 -2.40
N MET A 173 12.65 3.95 -2.50
CA MET A 173 11.58 2.96 -2.60
C MET A 173 10.82 2.80 -1.28
N ASN A 174 11.49 2.89 -0.12
CA ASN A 174 10.80 2.90 1.17
C ASN A 174 9.79 4.07 1.29
N ILE A 175 10.21 5.27 0.88
CA ILE A 175 9.34 6.46 0.87
C ILE A 175 8.15 6.24 -0.07
N LEU A 176 8.40 5.66 -1.24
CA LEU A 176 7.34 5.37 -2.21
C LEU A 176 6.34 4.36 -1.65
N ASP A 177 6.82 3.24 -1.09
CA ASP A 177 6.02 2.19 -0.45
C ASP A 177 5.07 2.77 0.60
N TRP A 178 5.62 3.56 1.52
CA TRP A 178 4.84 4.22 2.55
C TRP A 178 3.79 5.19 2.00
N ARG A 179 4.15 6.01 1.01
CA ARG A 179 3.20 6.94 0.37
C ARG A 179 2.04 6.21 -0.29
N THR A 180 2.33 5.10 -0.97
CA THR A 180 1.30 4.28 -1.61
C THR A 180 0.39 3.58 -0.61
N MET A 181 0.92 3.13 0.52
CA MET A 181 0.11 2.58 1.62
C MET A 181 -0.87 3.63 2.19
N ILE A 182 -0.44 4.88 2.38
CA ILE A 182 -1.40 5.92 2.84
C ILE A 182 -2.44 6.21 1.76
N ALA A 183 -2.04 6.26 0.49
CA ALA A 183 -2.97 6.47 -0.61
C ALA A 183 -4.05 5.37 -0.70
N SER A 184 -3.68 4.09 -0.49
CA SER A 184 -4.64 2.99 -0.48
C SER A 184 -5.58 3.08 0.73
N PHE A 185 -5.08 3.38 1.94
CA PHE A 185 -5.93 3.63 3.11
C PHE A 185 -6.93 4.77 2.88
N ALA A 186 -6.47 5.88 2.28
CA ALA A 186 -7.32 7.00 1.93
C ALA A 186 -8.42 6.62 0.93
N GLY A 187 -8.05 5.86 -0.11
CA GLY A 187 -8.98 5.34 -1.10
C GLY A 187 -10.06 4.46 -0.47
N GLN A 188 -9.67 3.55 0.42
CA GLN A 188 -10.60 2.67 1.13
C GLN A 188 -11.55 3.45 2.05
N GLY A 189 -11.02 4.43 2.80
CA GLY A 189 -11.82 5.29 3.67
C GLY A 189 -12.86 6.08 2.88
N PHE A 190 -12.46 6.65 1.74
CA PHE A 190 -13.38 7.33 0.82
C PHE A 190 -14.52 6.40 0.37
N GLY A 191 -14.22 5.17 -0.02
CA GLY A 191 -15.24 4.18 -0.42
C GLY A 191 -16.28 3.91 0.67
N MET A 192 -15.83 3.74 1.91
CA MET A 192 -16.71 3.50 3.05
C MET A 192 -17.64 4.67 3.35
N VAL A 193 -17.12 5.90 3.26
CA VAL A 193 -17.93 7.12 3.42
C VAL A 193 -18.96 7.25 2.30
N VAL A 194 -18.57 7.02 1.04
CA VAL A 194 -19.48 7.01 -0.11
C VAL A 194 -20.58 5.97 0.06
N ALA A 195 -20.24 4.74 0.46
CA ALA A 195 -21.21 3.67 0.69
C ALA A 195 -22.17 4.00 1.85
N GLY A 196 -21.65 4.49 2.98
CA GLY A 196 -22.47 4.87 4.14
C GLY A 196 -23.45 6.00 3.81
N HIS A 197 -23.03 6.99 3.03
CA HIS A 197 -23.92 8.07 2.61
C HIS A 197 -24.93 7.68 1.56
N ALA A 198 -24.55 6.82 0.62
CA ALA A 198 -25.48 6.25 -0.33
C ALA A 198 -26.58 5.49 0.44
N LEU A 199 -26.22 4.73 1.48
CA LEU A 199 -27.16 4.01 2.34
C LEU A 199 -28.11 4.94 3.10
N ALA A 200 -27.62 6.10 3.54
CA ALA A 200 -28.42 7.09 4.24
C ALA A 200 -29.41 7.85 3.33
N ARG A 201 -29.41 7.62 2.01
CA ARG A 201 -30.23 8.37 1.03
C ARG A 201 -30.07 9.89 1.14
N GLN A 202 -28.92 10.38 1.60
CA GLN A 202 -28.60 11.80 1.71
C GLN A 202 -27.54 12.20 0.67
N PRO A 203 -27.89 12.30 -0.63
CA PRO A 203 -26.90 12.43 -1.69
C PRO A 203 -26.04 13.69 -1.52
N VAL A 204 -26.63 14.85 -1.26
CA VAL A 204 -25.89 16.13 -1.20
C VAL A 204 -25.01 16.24 0.04
N ARG A 205 -25.54 15.90 1.23
CA ARG A 205 -24.75 15.94 2.47
C ARG A 205 -23.63 14.91 2.46
N GLY A 206 -23.84 13.77 1.80
CA GLY A 206 -22.83 12.74 1.69
C GLY A 206 -21.62 13.11 0.85
N TRP A 207 -21.82 13.83 -0.24
CA TRP A 207 -20.69 14.35 -1.02
C TRP A 207 -19.86 15.36 -0.25
N ILE A 208 -20.48 16.20 0.57
CA ILE A 208 -19.75 17.16 1.42
C ILE A 208 -18.87 16.39 2.41
N TRP A 209 -19.40 15.41 3.12
CA TRP A 209 -18.62 14.61 4.07
C TRP A 209 -17.57 13.72 3.40
N ALA A 210 -17.87 13.10 2.25
CA ALA A 210 -16.88 12.35 1.48
C ALA A 210 -15.76 13.26 0.97
N THR A 211 -16.10 14.47 0.52
CA THR A 211 -15.12 15.47 0.07
C THR A 211 -14.32 16.01 1.22
N LEU A 212 -14.92 16.28 2.38
CA LEU A 212 -14.22 16.71 3.59
C LEU A 212 -13.32 15.61 4.14
N TYR A 213 -13.76 14.36 4.13
CA TYR A 213 -12.95 13.21 4.52
C TYR A 213 -11.77 13.03 3.57
N LEU A 214 -12.01 13.07 2.26
CA LEU A 214 -10.96 12.97 1.26
C LEU A 214 -10.02 14.17 1.34
N ALA A 215 -10.53 15.39 1.52
CA ALA A 215 -9.73 16.59 1.66
C ALA A 215 -8.95 16.60 2.97
N CYS A 216 -9.50 16.11 4.07
CA CYS A 216 -8.81 15.98 5.35
C CYS A 216 -7.72 14.90 5.26
N THR A 217 -8.02 13.75 4.63
CA THR A 217 -7.05 12.67 4.42
C THR A 217 -5.96 13.10 3.45
N LEU A 218 -6.30 13.78 2.35
CA LEU A 218 -5.36 14.40 1.42
C LEU A 218 -4.58 15.53 2.09
N SER A 219 -5.19 16.32 2.97
CA SER A 219 -4.48 17.36 3.71
C SER A 219 -3.53 16.76 4.75
N LEU A 220 -3.88 15.63 5.36
CA LEU A 220 -2.97 14.83 6.18
C LEU A 220 -1.86 14.23 5.32
N LEU A 221 -2.16 13.69 4.14
CA LEU A 221 -1.19 13.17 3.18
C LEU A 221 -0.25 14.26 2.67
N LEU A 222 -0.80 15.41 2.30
CA LEU A 222 -0.09 16.59 1.83
C LEU A 222 0.68 17.22 2.98
N SER A 223 0.14 17.27 4.20
CA SER A 223 0.85 17.73 5.39
C SER A 223 1.98 16.77 5.74
N LEU A 224 1.81 15.46 5.62
CA LEU A 224 2.89 14.49 5.75
C LEU A 224 3.90 14.61 4.60
N CYS A 225 3.47 14.94 3.39
CA CYS A 225 4.36 15.15 2.24
C CYS A 225 5.10 16.51 2.28
N PHE A 226 4.46 17.58 2.79
CA PHE A 226 4.94 18.97 2.78
C PHE A 226 5.56 19.40 4.12
N ASN A 227 5.10 18.92 5.28
CA ASN A 227 5.86 19.06 6.53
C ASN A 227 7.12 18.18 6.51
N CYS A 228 7.15 17.13 5.66
CA CYS A 228 8.40 16.45 5.28
C CYS A 228 9.02 17.03 3.99
N GLY A 229 8.54 18.19 3.53
CA GLY A 229 8.97 18.91 2.35
C GLY A 229 10.19 19.77 2.62
N CYS A 230 11.32 19.14 2.91
CA CYS A 230 12.67 19.59 2.60
C CYS A 230 13.59 18.38 2.77
N PHE A 231 14.56 18.23 1.88
CA PHE A 231 15.56 17.14 1.85
C PHE A 231 16.45 17.02 3.11
N CYS A 232 16.10 17.65 4.23
CA CYS A 232 16.91 17.74 5.44
C CYS A 232 16.08 17.40 6.69
N SER A 233 16.49 16.36 7.41
CA SER A 233 15.92 15.79 8.65
C SER A 233 14.52 15.13 8.56
N LEU A 234 14.38 14.22 7.61
CA LEU A 234 13.44 13.09 7.74
C LEU A 234 13.96 12.03 8.75
N GLU A 235 15.21 12.16 9.20
CA GLU A 235 15.86 11.23 10.13
C GLU A 235 15.14 11.20 11.49
N ASP A 236 14.90 12.35 12.13
CA ASP A 236 14.41 12.33 13.51
C ASP A 236 12.93 11.94 13.62
N ALA A 237 12.11 12.33 12.63
CA ALA A 237 10.67 12.02 12.64
C ALA A 237 10.38 10.56 12.22
N CYS A 238 11.10 10.01 11.23
CA CYS A 238 10.95 8.60 10.85
C CYS A 238 11.60 7.62 11.84
N HIS A 239 12.58 8.07 12.62
CA HIS A 239 13.18 7.24 13.67
C HIS A 239 12.37 7.19 14.96
N SER A 240 11.37 8.05 15.14
CA SER A 240 10.45 7.94 16.28
C SER A 240 9.50 6.75 16.08
N PRO A 241 9.64 5.64 16.84
CA PRO A 241 8.70 4.53 16.78
C PRO A 241 7.27 4.96 17.18
N ALA A 242 7.19 6.07 17.94
CA ALA A 242 5.94 6.67 18.34
C ALA A 242 5.20 7.30 17.14
N ALA A 243 5.90 7.96 16.21
CA ALA A 243 5.26 8.52 15.02
C ALA A 243 4.63 7.42 14.15
N TRP A 244 5.34 6.31 13.96
CA TRP A 244 4.83 5.11 13.28
C TRP A 244 3.57 4.56 13.96
N SER A 245 3.65 4.35 15.28
CA SER A 245 2.54 3.83 16.07
C SER A 245 1.33 4.76 16.02
N ILE A 246 1.54 6.08 16.06
CA ILE A 246 0.48 7.10 16.00
C ILE A 246 -0.18 7.12 14.62
N THR A 247 0.58 7.09 13.52
CA THR A 247 0.00 7.10 12.17
C THR A 247 -0.79 5.81 11.89
N LEU A 248 -0.26 4.65 12.31
CA LEU A 248 -0.97 3.37 12.19
C LEU A 248 -2.19 3.29 13.10
N LEU A 249 -2.10 3.79 14.34
CA LEU A 249 -3.24 3.85 15.24
C LEU A 249 -4.30 4.82 14.72
N ALA A 250 -3.91 5.99 14.24
CA ALA A 250 -4.82 6.99 13.70
C ALA A 250 -5.52 6.49 12.43
N SER A 251 -4.79 5.87 11.50
CA SER A 251 -5.39 5.23 10.33
C SER A 251 -6.29 4.06 10.71
N GLY A 252 -5.89 3.22 11.66
CA GLY A 252 -6.73 2.18 12.26
C GLY A 252 -8.03 2.75 12.83
N LEU A 253 -7.96 3.76 13.69
CA LEU A 253 -9.12 4.45 14.27
C LEU A 253 -10.01 5.10 13.22
N LEU A 254 -9.42 5.66 12.17
CA LEU A 254 -10.15 6.23 11.04
C LEU A 254 -10.92 5.13 10.28
N CYS A 255 -10.31 3.97 10.06
CA CYS A 255 -10.99 2.82 9.49
C CYS A 255 -12.08 2.28 10.43
N PHE A 256 -11.82 2.16 11.73
CA PHE A 256 -12.80 1.72 12.72
C PHE A 256 -14.01 2.65 12.83
N SER A 257 -13.79 3.97 12.81
CA SER A 257 -14.89 4.94 12.83
C SER A 257 -15.74 4.87 11.56
N ALA A 258 -15.11 4.70 10.40
CA ALA A 258 -15.84 4.44 9.15
C ALA A 258 -16.65 3.13 9.19
N LEU A 259 -16.10 2.06 9.80
CA LEU A 259 -16.81 0.79 9.99
C LEU A 259 -18.02 0.94 10.91
N ALA A 260 -17.85 1.60 12.06
CA ALA A 260 -18.93 1.88 13.00
C ALA A 260 -20.03 2.73 12.33
N PHE A 261 -19.64 3.71 11.49
CA PHE A 261 -20.57 4.52 10.72
C PHE A 261 -21.35 3.68 9.69
N VAL A 262 -20.70 2.77 8.96
CA VAL A 262 -21.38 1.86 8.03
C VAL A 262 -22.33 0.93 8.77
N GLU A 263 -21.96 0.40 9.94
CA GLU A 263 -22.85 -0.43 10.75
C GLU A 263 -24.08 0.35 11.27
N LEU A 264 -23.87 1.59 11.73
CA LEU A 264 -24.96 2.46 12.20
C LEU A 264 -25.91 2.85 11.06
N THR A 265 -25.37 3.23 9.90
CA THR A 265 -26.17 3.62 8.73
C THR A 265 -26.92 2.44 8.12
N THR A 266 -26.27 1.27 8.01
CA THR A 266 -26.98 0.04 7.59
C THR A 266 -28.08 -0.33 8.58
N TRP A 267 -27.88 -0.16 9.89
CA TRP A 267 -28.93 -0.40 10.88
C TRP A 267 -30.14 0.51 10.66
N HIS A 268 -29.93 1.82 10.51
CA HIS A 268 -31.03 2.76 10.29
C HIS A 268 -31.78 2.50 8.98
N CYS A 269 -31.05 2.27 7.88
CA CYS A 269 -31.64 1.95 6.59
C CYS A 269 -32.55 0.71 6.65
N LEU A 270 -32.13 -0.32 7.40
CA LEU A 270 -32.91 -1.54 7.55
C LEU A 270 -34.19 -1.37 8.37
N GLN A 271 -34.23 -0.42 9.30
CA GLN A 271 -35.45 -0.18 10.08
C GLN A 271 -36.59 0.37 9.23
N GLU A 272 -36.28 1.16 8.21
CA GLU A 272 -37.29 1.70 7.28
C GLU A 272 -37.92 0.62 6.39
N LEU A 273 -37.21 -0.49 6.16
CA LEU A 273 -37.62 -1.57 5.25
C LEU A 273 -38.51 -2.64 5.90
N ARG A 274 -38.97 -2.40 7.14
CA ARG A 274 -39.71 -3.38 7.95
C ARG A 274 -41.04 -3.83 7.32
N ASN A 275 -41.54 -3.11 6.32
CA ASN A 275 -42.89 -3.31 5.77
C ASN A 275 -42.99 -4.38 4.67
N GLY A 276 -41.87 -5.00 4.23
CA GLY A 276 -41.88 -6.07 3.22
C GLY A 276 -41.12 -7.33 3.66
N LEU A 277 -41.78 -8.49 3.71
CA LEU A 277 -41.19 -9.74 4.21
C LEU A 277 -39.96 -10.18 3.40
N GLU A 278 -40.05 -10.21 2.06
CA GLU A 278 -38.95 -10.65 1.20
C GLU A 278 -37.76 -9.70 1.25
N LEU A 279 -38.03 -8.39 1.19
CA LEU A 279 -37.02 -7.34 1.29
C LEU A 279 -36.29 -7.40 2.65
N SER A 280 -37.02 -7.71 3.72
CA SER A 280 -36.43 -7.89 5.06
C SER A 280 -35.46 -9.08 5.14
N ILE A 281 -35.67 -10.14 4.36
CA ILE A 281 -34.80 -11.32 4.36
C ILE A 281 -33.52 -10.99 3.59
N ALA A 282 -33.65 -10.45 2.37
CA ALA A 282 -32.51 -10.06 1.54
C ALA A 282 -31.61 -9.05 2.28
N ALA A 283 -32.21 -8.05 2.92
CA ALA A 283 -31.47 -7.01 3.62
C ALA A 283 -30.80 -7.51 4.91
N ARG A 284 -31.40 -8.49 5.62
CA ARG A 284 -30.75 -9.20 6.74
C ARG A 284 -29.54 -10.02 6.28
N LEU A 285 -29.66 -10.74 5.17
CA LEU A 285 -28.55 -11.52 4.60
C LEU A 285 -27.40 -10.61 4.15
N ALA A 286 -27.71 -9.51 3.44
CA ALA A 286 -26.72 -8.52 3.03
C ALA A 286 -25.99 -7.94 4.24
N ARG A 287 -26.70 -7.56 5.32
CA ARG A 287 -26.07 -7.06 6.54
C ARG A 287 -25.19 -8.09 7.23
N ARG A 288 -25.60 -9.37 7.26
CA ARG A 288 -24.76 -10.44 7.82
C ARG A 288 -23.47 -10.57 7.02
N ARG A 289 -23.55 -10.50 5.69
CA ARG A 289 -22.42 -10.56 4.78
C ARG A 289 -21.49 -9.35 4.95
N ILE A 290 -22.03 -8.14 4.98
CA ILE A 290 -21.29 -6.89 5.23
C ILE A 290 -20.54 -6.97 6.56
N ARG A 291 -21.24 -7.36 7.65
CA ARG A 291 -20.60 -7.54 8.97
C ARG A 291 -19.51 -8.60 8.94
N TYR A 292 -19.74 -9.73 8.29
CA TYR A 292 -18.74 -10.78 8.16
C TYR A 292 -17.47 -10.26 7.48
N PHE A 293 -17.60 -9.59 6.32
CA PHE A 293 -16.46 -9.03 5.60
C PHE A 293 -15.72 -7.96 6.40
N MET A 294 -16.45 -7.03 7.01
CA MET A 294 -15.88 -5.96 7.84
C MET A 294 -15.10 -6.49 9.04
N TRP A 295 -15.73 -7.34 9.86
CA TRP A 295 -15.08 -7.88 11.06
C TRP A 295 -13.93 -8.83 10.74
N SER A 296 -14.04 -9.59 9.63
CA SER A 296 -12.93 -10.41 9.14
C SER A 296 -11.76 -9.55 8.67
N SER A 297 -12.03 -8.44 7.97
CA SER A 297 -11.00 -7.47 7.57
C SER A 297 -10.28 -6.89 8.78
N VAL A 298 -11.02 -6.47 9.81
CA VAL A 298 -10.45 -5.95 11.06
C VAL A 298 -9.57 -6.99 11.74
N ALA A 299 -10.06 -8.22 11.88
CA ALA A 299 -9.32 -9.30 12.50
C ALA A 299 -8.02 -9.59 11.74
N MET A 300 -8.08 -9.70 10.41
CA MET A 300 -6.89 -9.91 9.57
C MET A 300 -5.88 -8.78 9.70
N TRP A 301 -6.33 -7.52 9.70
CA TRP A 301 -5.46 -6.37 9.90
C TRP A 301 -4.77 -6.37 11.27
N LEU A 302 -5.52 -6.65 12.36
CA LEU A 302 -4.96 -6.73 13.71
C LEU A 302 -3.91 -7.84 13.84
N VAL A 303 -4.16 -9.01 13.25
CA VAL A 303 -3.19 -10.11 13.22
C VAL A 303 -1.96 -9.71 12.42
N GLY A 304 -2.13 -9.13 11.23
CA GLY A 304 -1.03 -8.62 10.41
C GLY A 304 -0.19 -7.58 11.14
N TYR A 305 -0.83 -6.61 11.81
CA TYR A 305 -0.13 -5.60 12.62
C TYR A 305 0.62 -6.23 13.79
N THR A 306 0.03 -7.22 14.45
CA THR A 306 0.70 -7.97 15.52
C THR A 306 1.97 -8.65 14.99
N PHE A 307 1.91 -9.26 13.80
CA PHE A 307 3.10 -9.85 13.16
C PHE A 307 4.17 -8.80 12.84
N LYS A 308 3.77 -7.60 12.40
CA LYS A 308 4.71 -6.50 12.18
C LYS A 308 5.44 -6.10 13.46
N VAL A 309 4.70 -5.88 14.55
CA VAL A 309 5.27 -5.53 15.86
C VAL A 309 6.23 -6.61 16.36
N LEU A 310 5.86 -7.89 16.20
CA LEU A 310 6.70 -9.03 16.60
C LEU A 310 7.98 -9.15 15.75
N ASP A 311 7.91 -8.79 14.46
CA ASP A 311 9.07 -8.75 13.56
C ASP A 311 10.01 -7.59 13.92
N ASP A 312 9.47 -6.39 14.14
CA ASP A 312 10.23 -5.17 14.48
C ASP A 312 10.96 -5.30 15.82
N HIS A 313 10.35 -5.98 16.79
CA HIS A 313 10.97 -6.28 18.08
C HIS A 313 11.82 -7.56 18.07
N GLN A 314 11.96 -8.22 16.92
CA GLN A 314 12.73 -9.44 16.72
C GLN A 314 12.35 -10.61 17.66
N VAL A 315 11.13 -10.60 18.24
CA VAL A 315 10.68 -11.57 19.25
C VAL A 315 10.65 -13.00 18.69
N MET A 316 10.27 -13.14 17.42
CA MET A 316 10.22 -14.42 16.70
C MET A 316 11.12 -14.40 15.46
N CYS A 317 12.26 -13.72 15.53
CA CYS A 317 13.09 -13.54 14.37
C CYS A 317 13.82 -14.84 13.97
N ARG A 318 13.52 -15.33 12.75
CA ARG A 318 14.28 -16.39 12.07
C ARG A 318 14.75 -15.87 10.70
N PRO A 319 15.95 -15.28 10.61
CA PRO A 319 16.38 -14.50 9.44
C PRO A 319 16.51 -15.33 8.15
N SER A 320 16.64 -16.66 8.26
CA SER A 320 16.72 -17.60 7.14
C SER A 320 15.40 -18.31 6.82
N SER A 321 14.31 -18.01 7.55
CA SER A 321 12.99 -18.62 7.32
C SER A 321 12.39 -18.15 6.00
N LEU A 322 11.67 -19.04 5.31
CA LEU A 322 10.80 -18.64 4.19
C LEU A 322 9.53 -17.92 4.69
N PHE A 323 9.10 -18.24 5.92
CA PHE A 323 7.98 -17.58 6.57
C PHE A 323 8.50 -16.42 7.40
N GLN A 324 8.54 -15.25 6.79
CA GLN A 324 8.85 -13.98 7.45
C GLN A 324 7.56 -13.34 7.95
N LEU A 325 7.58 -12.77 9.17
CA LEU A 325 6.37 -12.20 9.78
C LEU A 325 5.91 -10.94 9.03
N VAL A 326 6.83 -10.10 8.54
CA VAL A 326 6.52 -9.01 7.60
C VAL A 326 5.90 -9.57 6.32
N GLY A 327 6.43 -10.68 5.80
CA GLY A 327 5.86 -11.36 4.65
C GLY A 327 4.40 -11.76 4.87
N LEU A 328 4.09 -12.36 6.02
CA LEU A 328 2.72 -12.72 6.42
C LEU A 328 1.83 -11.49 6.65
N MET A 329 2.38 -10.40 7.19
CA MET A 329 1.67 -9.13 7.32
C MET A 329 1.17 -8.67 5.95
N HIS A 330 1.99 -8.64 4.89
CA HIS A 330 1.57 -8.23 3.54
C HIS A 330 0.36 -9.03 3.04
N VAL A 331 0.38 -10.35 3.21
CA VAL A 331 -0.72 -11.22 2.76
C VAL A 331 -2.00 -10.94 3.54
N LEU A 332 -1.90 -10.81 4.86
CA LEU A 332 -3.05 -10.55 5.72
C LEU A 332 -3.66 -9.15 5.49
N THR A 333 -2.83 -8.12 5.30
CA THR A 333 -3.32 -6.76 5.02
C THR A 333 -3.91 -6.65 3.62
N ALA A 334 -3.33 -7.31 2.61
CA ALA A 334 -3.93 -7.41 1.27
C ALA A 334 -5.31 -8.09 1.33
N ALA A 335 -5.42 -9.20 2.06
CA ALA A 335 -6.70 -9.89 2.26
C ALA A 335 -7.72 -9.01 3.01
N ALA A 336 -7.27 -8.26 4.03
CA ALA A 336 -8.11 -7.29 4.73
C ALA A 336 -8.64 -6.20 3.77
N MET A 337 -7.78 -5.61 2.93
CA MET A 337 -8.18 -4.64 1.92
C MET A 337 -9.23 -5.18 0.96
N LEU A 338 -9.06 -6.43 0.49
CA LEU A 338 -10.05 -7.10 -0.36
C LEU A 338 -11.40 -7.25 0.35
N LEU A 339 -11.40 -7.76 1.59
CA LEU A 339 -12.62 -7.95 2.37
C LEU A 339 -13.34 -6.62 2.62
N ASN A 340 -12.58 -5.55 2.90
CA ASN A 340 -13.15 -4.23 3.10
C ASN A 340 -13.79 -3.69 1.82
N PHE A 341 -13.13 -3.82 0.67
CA PHE A 341 -13.72 -3.49 -0.63
C PHE A 341 -15.00 -4.27 -0.91
N LEU A 342 -15.02 -5.58 -0.65
CA LEU A 342 -16.20 -6.42 -0.83
C LEU A 342 -17.35 -6.00 0.09
N ALA A 343 -17.06 -5.54 1.32
CA ALA A 343 -18.05 -4.96 2.20
C ALA A 343 -18.65 -3.68 1.60
N THR A 344 -17.81 -2.74 1.16
CA THR A 344 -18.24 -1.49 0.50
C THR A 344 -19.12 -1.78 -0.71
N ARG A 345 -18.71 -2.73 -1.56
CA ARG A 345 -19.47 -3.14 -2.75
C ARG A 345 -20.83 -3.73 -2.38
N THR A 346 -20.87 -4.63 -1.40
CA THR A 346 -22.12 -5.28 -0.96
C THR A 346 -23.12 -4.23 -0.43
N CYS A 347 -22.65 -3.16 0.23
CA CYS A 347 -23.51 -2.05 0.64
C CYS A 347 -24.18 -1.36 -0.56
N VAL A 348 -23.45 -1.15 -1.65
CA VAL A 348 -23.97 -0.52 -2.87
C VAL A 348 -24.95 -1.42 -3.61
N GLU A 349 -24.65 -2.71 -3.72
CA GLU A 349 -25.57 -3.70 -4.33
C GLU A 349 -26.89 -3.75 -3.56
N LEU A 350 -26.85 -3.69 -2.22
CA LEU A 350 -28.05 -3.61 -1.40
C LEU A 350 -28.87 -2.37 -1.76
N LEU A 351 -28.26 -1.20 -1.96
CA LEU A 351 -28.99 0.02 -2.32
C LEU A 351 -29.70 -0.08 -3.66
N GLN A 352 -29.11 -0.74 -4.64
CA GLN A 352 -29.75 -0.94 -5.94
C GLN A 352 -31.00 -1.81 -5.82
N LEU A 353 -30.92 -2.88 -5.01
CA LEU A 353 -32.08 -3.74 -4.72
C LEU A 353 -33.21 -2.95 -4.02
N LEU A 354 -32.86 -1.97 -3.19
CA LEU A 354 -33.83 -1.13 -2.48
C LEU A 354 -34.39 0.02 -3.33
N GLY A 355 -33.64 0.48 -4.34
CA GLY A 355 -34.03 1.60 -5.21
C GLY A 355 -34.84 1.18 -6.44
N GLY A 356 -34.71 -0.08 -6.90
CA GLY A 356 -35.44 -0.59 -8.08
C GLY A 356 -36.93 -0.88 -7.87
N GLY A 357 -37.48 -0.60 -6.69
CA GLY A 357 -38.89 -0.87 -6.34
C GLY A 357 -39.81 0.35 -6.34
N SER A 358 -39.30 1.54 -6.71
CA SER A 358 -40.07 2.78 -6.89
C SER A 358 -40.10 3.17 -8.36
#